data_AF-A0A317I3M1-F1
#
_entry.id   AF-A0A317I3M1-F1
#
_cell.length_a   1.000
_cell.length_b   1.000
_cell.length_c   1.000
_cell.angle_alpha   90.00
_cell.angle_beta   90.00
_cell.angle_gamma   90.00
#
_symmetry.space_group_name_H-M   'P 1'
#
loop_
_entity.id
_entity.type
_entity.pdbx_description
1 polymer ?
#
loop_
_entity_poly.entity_id
_entity_poly.type
_entity_poly.pdbx_seq_one_letter_code
_entity_poly.pdbx_strand_id
1 'polypeptide(L)'
;MNKRTEITVETRRLLVIQRSNRSMLLWCDDCLANVQMFTPSQAAQVAGVTTRAIYRQIEQARIHFIEDTSGFVLVCSRSLKVALKP
;
A
#
# COMPACT_ATOMS: atom_id res chain seq x y z
N MET A 1 -29.49 32.72 43.23
CA MET A 1 -29.21 32.94 41.79
C MET A 1 -28.01 32.08 41.43
N ASN A 2 -28.22 30.86 40.91
CA ASN A 2 -27.17 29.86 40.75
C ASN A 2 -26.71 29.82 39.30
N LYS A 3 -25.43 30.14 39.06
CA LYS A 3 -24.81 30.01 37.74
C LYS A 3 -24.28 28.59 37.58
N ARG A 4 -24.69 27.90 36.51
CA ARG A 4 -24.19 26.58 36.13
C ARG A 4 -23.17 26.76 35.01
N THR A 5 -21.96 26.27 35.20
CA THR A 5 -20.93 26.21 34.17
C THR A 5 -20.99 24.85 33.50
N GLU A 6 -21.23 24.81 32.19
CA GLU A 6 -21.06 23.60 31.38
C GLU A 6 -19.66 23.59 30.77
N ILE A 7 -18.98 22.46 30.90
CA ILE A 7 -17.66 22.22 30.32
C ILE A 7 -17.83 21.14 29.26
N THR A 8 -17.62 21.49 28.00
CA THR A 8 -17.65 20.55 26.88
C THR A 8 -16.23 20.03 26.62
N VAL A 9 -16.05 18.71 26.70
CA VAL A 9 -14.75 18.06 26.44
C VAL A 9 -14.80 17.38 25.07
N GLU A 10 -14.11 17.96 24.09
CA GLU A 10 -13.93 17.32 22.78
C GLU A 10 -12.65 16.48 22.76
N THR A 11 -12.79 15.18 22.54
CA THR A 11 -11.65 14.26 22.45
C THR A 11 -11.34 13.97 20.99
N ARG A 12 -10.26 14.58 20.48
CA ARG A 12 -9.75 14.27 19.14
C ARG A 12 -8.78 13.09 19.23
N ARG A 13 -9.15 11.95 18.63
CA ARG A 13 -8.28 10.76 18.56
C ARG A 13 -7.55 10.75 17.22
N LEU A 14 -6.22 10.65 17.27
CA LEU A 14 -5.40 10.35 16.10
C LEU A 14 -5.10 8.85 16.11
N LEU A 15 -5.58 8.14 15.09
CA LEU A 15 -5.38 6.71 14.93
C LEU A 15 -4.21 6.51 13.97
N VAL A 16 -3.02 6.22 14.52
CA VAL A 16 -1.82 5.92 13.72
C VAL A 16 -1.79 4.41 13.48
N ILE A 17 -2.26 3.97 12.31
CA ILE A 17 -2.12 2.57 11.88
C ILE A 17 -0.70 2.41 11.34
N GLN A 18 0.20 1.86 12.16
CA GLN A 18 1.53 1.48 11.72
C GLN A 18 1.44 0.21 10.86
N ARG A 19 1.15 0.40 9.57
CA ARG A 19 1.35 -0.63 8.56
C ARG A 19 2.83 -1.01 8.61
N SER A 20 3.15 -2.26 8.89
CA SER A 20 4.52 -2.76 8.82
C SER A 20 5.10 -2.35 7.47
N ASN A 21 6.03 -1.40 7.49
CA ASN A 21 6.66 -0.87 6.28
C ASN A 21 7.68 -1.88 5.69
N ARG A 22 7.47 -3.16 5.97
CA ARG A 22 8.34 -4.25 5.58
C ARG A 22 7.81 -4.78 4.26
N SER A 23 8.53 -4.50 3.19
CA SER A 23 8.44 -5.30 1.98
C SER A 23 8.56 -6.78 2.38
N MET A 24 7.65 -7.62 1.94
CA MET A 24 7.72 -9.06 2.21
C MET A 24 8.57 -9.72 1.14
N LEU A 25 9.48 -10.62 1.52
CA LEU A 25 10.16 -11.46 0.54
C LEU A 25 9.25 -12.63 0.21
N LEU A 26 8.68 -12.65 -1.00
CA LEU A 26 7.75 -13.69 -1.43
C LEU A 26 8.13 -14.19 -2.82
N TRP A 27 7.68 -15.39 -3.16
CA TRP A 27 7.82 -15.96 -4.48
C TRP A 27 6.96 -15.18 -5.50
N CYS A 28 7.52 -14.94 -6.69
CA CYS A 28 6.81 -14.38 -7.84
C CYS A 28 6.88 -15.39 -8.99
N ASP A 29 5.73 -15.87 -9.45
CA ASP A 29 5.66 -16.90 -10.48
C ASP A 29 6.21 -16.44 -11.84
N ASP A 30 5.96 -15.19 -12.23
CA ASP A 30 6.49 -14.64 -13.48
C ASP A 30 8.00 -14.38 -13.44
N CYS A 31 8.55 -14.09 -12.26
CA CYS A 31 9.99 -13.85 -12.09
C CYS A 31 10.79 -15.11 -11.74
N LEU A 32 10.11 -16.19 -11.35
CA LEU A 32 10.70 -17.44 -10.86
C LEU A 32 11.74 -17.21 -9.76
N ALA A 33 11.44 -16.31 -8.82
CA ALA A 33 12.36 -15.94 -7.76
C ALA A 33 11.64 -15.38 -6.53
N ASN A 34 12.32 -15.45 -5.38
CA ASN A 34 11.95 -14.67 -4.20
C ASN A 34 12.30 -13.19 -4.44
N VAL A 35 11.29 -12.34 -4.39
CA VAL A 35 11.40 -10.90 -4.63
C VAL A 35 10.78 -10.12 -3.50
N GLN A 36 11.21 -8.86 -3.33
CA GLN A 36 10.47 -7.93 -2.49
C GLN A 36 9.11 -7.65 -3.12
N MET A 37 8.07 -7.83 -2.32
CA MET A 37 6.69 -7.51 -2.64
C MET A 37 6.24 -6.31 -1.80
N PHE A 38 5.50 -5.41 -2.45
CA PHE A 38 4.97 -4.19 -1.85
C PHE A 38 3.45 -4.17 -1.91
N THR A 39 2.79 -3.55 -0.95
CA THR A 39 1.39 -3.12 -1.20
C THR A 39 1.34 -2.12 -2.36
N PRO A 40 0.22 -1.97 -3.08
CA PRO A 40 0.06 -0.95 -4.10
C PRO A 40 0.40 0.46 -3.61
N SER A 41 0.07 0.77 -2.35
CA SER A 41 0.41 2.05 -1.74
C SER A 41 1.91 2.26 -1.53
N GLN A 42 2.65 1.23 -1.13
CA GLN A 42 4.10 1.29 -0.98
C GLN A 42 4.79 1.37 -2.34
N ALA A 43 4.33 0.60 -3.33
CA ALA A 43 4.87 0.65 -4.68
C ALA A 43 4.69 2.03 -5.31
N ALA A 44 3.54 2.66 -5.08
CA ALA A 44 3.27 4.03 -5.50
C ALA A 44 4.25 5.03 -4.86
N GLN A 45 4.50 4.90 -3.56
CA GLN A 45 5.48 5.73 -2.85
C GLN A 45 6.89 5.55 -3.40
N VAL A 46 7.33 4.30 -3.62
CA VAL A 46 8.66 3.98 -4.15
C VAL A 46 8.83 4.49 -5.59
N ALA A 47 7.80 4.38 -6.42
CA ALA A 47 7.84 4.78 -7.82
C ALA A 47 7.48 6.26 -8.06
N GLY A 48 7.09 7.01 -7.02
CA GLY A 48 6.70 8.42 -7.17
C GLY A 48 5.41 8.63 -7.98
N VAL A 49 4.49 7.66 -7.97
CA VAL A 49 3.21 7.72 -8.70
C VAL A 49 2.01 7.58 -7.75
N THR A 50 0.80 7.69 -8.28
CA THR A 50 -0.41 7.43 -7.49
C THR A 50 -0.68 5.93 -7.36
N THR A 51 -1.33 5.50 -6.27
CA THR A 51 -1.77 4.10 -6.10
C THR A 51 -2.66 3.63 -7.25
N ARG A 52 -3.51 4.52 -7.79
CA ARG A 52 -4.34 4.24 -8.97
C ARG A 52 -3.49 3.95 -10.21
N ALA A 53 -2.34 4.61 -10.37
CA ALA A 53 -1.43 4.30 -11.47
C ALA A 53 -0.88 2.88 -11.35
N ILE A 54 -0.57 2.40 -10.13
CA ILE A 54 -0.15 1.02 -9.88
C ILE A 54 -1.25 0.03 -10.29
N TYR A 55 -2.49 0.22 -9.84
CA TYR A 55 -3.61 -0.66 -10.24
C TYR A 55 -3.81 -0.69 -11.76
N ARG A 56 -3.70 0.46 -12.44
CA ARG A 56 -3.76 0.50 -13.90
C ARG A 56 -2.63 -0.29 -14.57
N GLN A 57 -1.43 -0.32 -14.00
CA GLN A 57 -0.34 -1.15 -14.51
C GLN A 57 -0.62 -2.64 -14.32
N ILE A 58 -1.22 -3.01 -13.19
CA ILE A 58 -1.64 -4.39 -12.90
C ILE A 58 -2.70 -4.84 -13.92
N GLU A 59 -3.75 -4.05 -14.12
CA GLU A 59 -4.83 -4.33 -15.09
C GLU A 59 -4.30 -4.45 -16.53
N GLN A 60 -3.18 -3.79 -16.84
CA GLN A 60 -2.50 -3.88 -18.13
C GLN A 60 -1.46 -5.01 -18.20
N ALA A 61 -1.41 -5.89 -17.20
CA ALA A 61 -0.45 -6.98 -17.06
C ALA A 61 1.03 -6.52 -17.14
N ARG A 62 1.34 -5.27 -16.77
CA ARG A 62 2.70 -4.72 -16.79
C ARG A 62 3.44 -4.92 -15.47
N ILE A 63 2.71 -5.10 -14.38
CA ILE A 63 3.25 -5.37 -13.05
C ILE A 63 2.73 -6.71 -12.56
N HIS A 64 3.63 -7.66 -12.32
CA HIS A 64 3.29 -8.90 -11.63
C HIS A 64 2.76 -8.62 -10.23
N PHE A 65 1.71 -9.32 -9.85
CA PHE A 65 1.07 -9.20 -8.56
C PHE A 65 0.62 -10.57 -8.05
N ILE A 66 0.43 -10.65 -6.74
CA ILE A 66 -0.31 -11.74 -6.11
C ILE A 66 -1.50 -11.11 -5.38
N GLU A 67 -2.61 -11.81 -5.36
CA GLU A 67 -3.82 -11.41 -4.66
C GLU A 67 -4.30 -12.59 -3.82
N ASP A 68 -4.56 -12.35 -2.54
CA ASP A 68 -5.13 -13.37 -1.66
C ASP A 68 -6.66 -13.42 -1.77
N THR A 69 -7.27 -14.41 -1.12
CA THR A 69 -8.73 -14.60 -1.11
C THR A 69 -9.50 -13.46 -0.44
N SER A 70 -8.81 -12.56 0.27
CA SER A 70 -9.39 -11.37 0.90
C SER A 70 -9.25 -10.11 0.02
N GLY A 71 -8.69 -10.24 -1.19
CA GLY A 71 -8.45 -9.13 -2.11
C GLY A 71 -7.23 -8.29 -1.75
N PHE A 72 -6.33 -8.82 -0.90
CA PHE A 72 -5.09 -8.13 -0.57
C PHE A 72 -4.07 -8.32 -1.69
N VAL A 73 -3.77 -7.22 -2.38
CA VAL A 73 -2.83 -7.19 -3.49
C VAL A 73 -1.43 -6.85 -3.01
N LEU A 74 -0.46 -7.59 -3.53
CA LEU A 74 0.96 -7.34 -3.39
C LEU A 74 1.63 -7.33 -4.76
N VAL A 75 2.51 -6.36 -5.00
CA VAL A 75 3.16 -6.15 -6.30
C VAL A 75 4.65 -6.42 -6.24
N CYS A 76 5.16 -7.00 -7.32
CA CYS A 76 6.56 -7.39 -7.46
C CYS A 76 7.47 -6.19 -7.70
N SER A 77 8.53 -6.08 -6.89
CA SER A 77 9.54 -5.02 -7.03
C SER A 77 10.31 -5.04 -8.36
N ARG A 78 10.50 -6.21 -8.98
CA ARG A 78 11.22 -6.33 -10.25
C ARG A 78 10.40 -5.80 -11.42
N SER A 79 9.16 -6.25 -11.55
CA SER A 79 8.25 -5.75 -12.60
C SER A 79 7.91 -4.28 -12.39
N LEU A 80 7.79 -3.81 -11.13
CA LEU A 80 7.62 -2.40 -10.81
C LEU A 80 8.73 -1.52 -11.40
N LYS A 81 10.00 -1.91 -11.23
CA LYS A 81 11.17 -1.19 -11.78
C LYS A 81 11.19 -1.15 -13.30
N VAL A 82 10.61 -2.15 -13.96
CA VAL A 82 10.54 -2.23 -15.42
C VAL A 82 9.38 -1.40 -15.95
N ALA A 83 8.20 -1.50 -15.33
CA ALA A 83 6.97 -0.83 -15.76
C ALA A 83 6.99 0.68 -15.50
N LEU A 84 7.66 1.10 -14.42
CA LEU A 84 7.77 2.49 -13.99
C LEU A 84 9.24 2.82 -13.82
N LYS A 85 9.86 3.18 -14.95
CA LYS A 85 11.16 3.83 -14.94
C LYS A 85 10.94 5.30 -14.51
N PRO A 86 11.72 5.86 -13.56
CA PRO A 86 11.75 7.30 -13.39
C PRO A 86 12.23 7.98 -14.68
#